data_AF-A0A015YEB5-F1
#
_entry.id   AF-A0A015YEB5-F1
#
_cell.length_a   1.000
_cell.length_b   1.000
_cell.length_c   1.000
_cell.angle_alpha   90.00
_cell.angle_beta   90.00
_cell.angle_gamma   90.00
#
_symmetry.space_group_name_H-M   'P 1'
#
loop_
_entity.id
_entity.type
_entity.pdbx_description
1 polymer ?
#
loop_
_entity_poly.entity_id
_entity_poly.type
_entity_poly.pdbx_seq_one_letter_code
_entity_poly.pdbx_strand_id
1 'polypeptide(L)'
;MDKDIIVAEDEDVKIIFHFKVFCELLKECMSIYGNTTIENAQQLVKNFHPLQQPISTTDDIVFFSHENIYHWAMLALYGETYWLIHPECEKLPDSYEKWVENALSRHSLDDCYEFMSKNNNVTNKA
;
A
#
# COMPACT_ATOMS: atom_id res chain seq x y z
N MET A 1 -3.49 -10.23 11.29
CA MET A 1 -4.45 -9.13 11.50
C MET A 1 -5.50 -9.29 10.41
N ASP A 2 -6.71 -9.76 10.75
CA ASP A 2 -7.75 -10.12 9.77
C ASP A 2 -8.70 -8.95 9.54
N LYS A 3 -8.16 -7.82 9.08
CA LYS A 3 -8.98 -6.65 8.70
C LYS A 3 -9.02 -6.57 7.19
N ASP A 4 -10.22 -6.66 6.61
CA ASP A 4 -10.38 -6.47 5.17
C ASP A 4 -10.22 -4.99 4.77
N ILE A 5 -10.84 -4.11 5.56
CA ILE A 5 -10.84 -2.66 5.39
C ILE A 5 -10.54 -1.99 6.74
N ILE A 6 -9.78 -0.90 6.73
CA ILE A 6 -9.53 -0.02 7.87
C ILE A 6 -10.11 1.34 7.53
N VAL A 7 -10.92 1.90 8.44
CA VAL A 7 -11.48 3.25 8.28
C VAL A 7 -10.93 4.09 9.42
N ALA A 8 -10.30 5.21 9.08
CA ALA A 8 -9.86 6.21 10.04
C ALA A 8 -10.39 7.59 9.64
N GLU A 9 -10.63 8.43 10.63
CA GLU A 9 -11.32 9.69 10.44
C GLU A 9 -10.84 10.71 11.49
N ASP A 10 -10.46 11.90 11.04
CA ASP A 10 -10.11 13.05 11.90
C ASP A 10 -11.12 14.19 11.69
N GLU A 11 -10.78 15.45 11.97
CA GLU A 11 -11.72 16.57 11.79
C GLU A 11 -12.02 16.87 10.32
N ASP A 12 -11.05 16.68 9.43
CA ASP A 12 -11.08 17.18 8.04
C ASP A 12 -11.29 16.08 7.00
N VAL A 13 -10.86 14.84 7.29
CA VAL A 13 -10.85 13.75 6.32
C VAL A 13 -11.34 12.44 6.93
N LYS A 14 -11.97 11.63 6.09
CA LYS A 14 -12.21 10.21 6.31
C LYS A 14 -11.41 9.43 5.27
N ILE A 15 -10.64 8.45 5.72
CA ILE A 15 -9.82 7.61 4.85
C ILE A 15 -10.30 6.17 4.95
N ILE A 16 -10.58 5.54 3.82
CA ILE A 16 -10.80 4.10 3.69
C ILE A 16 -9.50 3.48 3.18
N PHE A 17 -8.95 2.53 3.92
CA PHE A 17 -7.79 1.74 3.52
C PHE A 17 -8.24 0.29 3.27
N HIS A 18 -8.16 -0.14 2.02
CA HIS A 18 -8.39 -1.52 1.58
C HIS A 18 -7.21 -2.41 1.97
N PHE A 19 -7.01 -2.57 3.28
CA PHE A 19 -5.83 -3.20 3.88
C PHE A 19 -5.54 -4.60 3.36
N LYS A 20 -6.58 -5.42 3.12
CA LYS A 20 -6.40 -6.74 2.55
C LYS A 20 -5.90 -6.69 1.10
N VAL A 21 -6.42 -5.78 0.28
CA VAL A 21 -5.96 -5.60 -1.09
C VAL A 21 -4.51 -5.15 -1.10
N PHE A 22 -4.14 -4.19 -0.24
CA PHE A 22 -2.75 -3.78 -0.06
C PHE A 22 -1.82 -4.95 0.30
N CYS A 23 -2.21 -5.78 1.27
CA CYS A 23 -1.46 -6.97 1.64
C CYS A 23 -1.38 -8.01 0.50
N GLU A 24 -2.45 -8.15 -0.30
CA GLU A 24 -2.47 -8.99 -1.49
C GLU A 24 -1.50 -8.51 -2.55
N LEU A 25 -1.52 -7.21 -2.87
CA LEU A 25 -0.63 -6.62 -3.84
C LEU A 25 0.84 -6.64 -3.40
N LEU A 26 1.13 -6.50 -2.10
CA LEU A 26 2.49 -6.69 -1.58
C LEU A 26 3.03 -8.09 -1.88
N LYS A 27 2.24 -9.14 -1.63
CA LYS A 27 2.65 -10.52 -1.89
C LYS A 27 2.94 -10.75 -3.36
N GLU A 28 2.03 -10.29 -4.23
CA GLU A 28 2.19 -10.41 -5.67
C GLU A 28 3.38 -9.61 -6.20
N CYS A 29 3.55 -8.37 -5.74
CA CYS A 29 4.66 -7.50 -6.12
C CYS A 29 6.01 -8.13 -5.77
N MET A 30 6.14 -8.66 -4.55
CA MET A 30 7.35 -9.40 -4.14
C MET A 30 7.58 -10.62 -5.03
N SER A 31 6.54 -11.36 -5.41
CA SER A 31 6.70 -12.54 -6.26
C SER A 31 7.11 -12.20 -7.70
N ILE A 32 6.58 -11.12 -8.26
CA ILE A 32 6.85 -10.69 -9.64
C ILE A 32 8.23 -10.02 -9.74
N TYR A 33 8.54 -9.12 -8.82
CA TYR A 33 9.71 -8.23 -8.93
C TYR A 33 10.84 -8.55 -7.96
N GLY A 34 10.56 -9.28 -6.87
CA GLY A 34 11.53 -9.62 -5.84
C GLY A 34 12.13 -11.02 -5.94
N ASN A 35 11.83 -11.76 -7.03
CA ASN A 35 12.31 -13.11 -7.29
C ASN A 35 12.07 -14.09 -6.10
N THR A 36 10.91 -13.98 -5.45
CA THR A 36 10.50 -14.86 -4.35
C THR A 36 9.22 -15.61 -4.70
N THR A 37 8.95 -16.72 -3.99
CA THR A 37 7.70 -17.46 -4.19
C THR A 37 6.55 -16.76 -3.47
N ILE A 38 5.31 -17.03 -3.89
CA ILE A 38 4.13 -16.44 -3.25
C ILE A 38 3.99 -16.89 -1.78
N GLU A 39 4.41 -18.11 -1.45
CA GLU A 39 4.41 -18.65 -0.10
C GLU A 39 5.40 -17.91 0.80
N ASN A 40 6.60 -17.64 0.30
CA ASN A 40 7.60 -16.86 1.03
C ASN A 40 7.15 -15.40 1.19
N ALA A 41 6.60 -14.80 0.12
CA ALA A 41 6.02 -13.47 0.17
C ALA A 41 4.90 -13.36 1.22
N GLN A 42 4.07 -14.39 1.35
CA GLN A 42 3.04 -14.45 2.39
C GLN A 42 3.63 -14.47 3.81
N GLN A 43 4.73 -15.17 4.04
CA GLN A 43 5.40 -15.14 5.36
C GLN A 43 6.05 -13.79 5.63
N LEU A 44 6.64 -13.15 4.61
CA LEU A 44 7.21 -11.81 4.73
C LEU A 44 6.14 -10.78 5.10
N VAL A 45 5.00 -10.73 4.39
CA VAL A 45 3.89 -9.82 4.74
C VAL A 45 3.39 -10.07 6.17
N LYS A 46 3.28 -11.34 6.59
CA LYS A 46 2.86 -11.67 7.96
C LYS A 46 3.81 -11.17 9.04
N ASN A 47 5.10 -11.08 8.74
CA ASN A 47 6.15 -10.67 9.67
C ASN A 47 6.62 -9.22 9.43
N PHE A 48 6.04 -8.52 8.47
CA PHE A 48 6.48 -7.20 8.07
C PHE A 48 6.17 -6.19 9.17
N HIS A 49 7.21 -5.57 9.73
CA HIS A 49 7.11 -4.77 10.95
C HIS A 49 6.08 -3.63 10.87
N PRO A 50 6.00 -2.84 9.78
CA PRO A 50 4.96 -1.81 9.65
C PRO A 50 3.54 -2.35 9.82
N LEU A 51 3.27 -3.57 9.38
CA LEU A 51 1.94 -4.20 9.47
C LEU A 51 1.66 -4.85 10.85
N GLN A 52 2.66 -4.92 11.74
CA GLN A 52 2.48 -5.42 13.11
C GLN A 52 1.97 -4.34 14.06
N GLN A 53 2.10 -3.07 13.68
CA GLN A 53 1.61 -1.96 14.49
C GLN A 53 0.11 -1.75 14.28
N PRO A 54 -0.66 -1.33 15.30
CA PRO A 54 -2.06 -0.97 15.12
C PRO A 54 -2.19 0.20 14.14
N ILE A 55 -2.93 -0.02 13.06
CA ILE A 55 -3.32 1.02 12.10
C ILE A 55 -4.75 1.45 12.46
N SER A 56 -4.90 2.69 12.91
CA SER A 56 -6.19 3.18 13.42
C SER A 56 -6.43 4.68 13.24
N THR A 57 -5.40 5.45 12.93
CA THR A 57 -5.49 6.91 12.73
C THR A 57 -5.31 7.29 11.26
N THR A 58 -5.67 8.52 10.90
CA THR A 58 -5.45 9.06 9.56
C THR A 58 -3.95 9.14 9.25
N ASP A 59 -3.13 9.55 10.21
CA ASP A 59 -1.66 9.55 10.10
C ASP A 59 -1.08 8.16 9.82
N ASP A 60 -1.58 7.12 10.50
CA ASP A 60 -1.14 5.74 10.25
C ASP A 60 -1.41 5.33 8.79
N ILE A 61 -2.57 5.69 8.25
CA ILE A 61 -2.93 5.35 6.87
C ILE A 61 -2.14 6.20 5.86
N VAL A 62 -1.96 7.50 6.15
CA VAL A 62 -1.15 8.41 5.34
C VAL A 62 0.27 7.90 5.21
N PHE A 63 0.86 7.37 6.28
CA PHE A 63 2.18 6.74 6.27
C PHE A 63 2.29 5.65 5.19
N PHE A 64 1.32 4.75 5.08
CA PHE A 64 1.34 3.71 4.04
C PHE A 64 1.09 4.28 2.63
N SER A 65 0.21 5.28 2.50
CA SER A 65 -0.11 5.88 1.20
C SER A 65 1.01 6.73 0.59
N HIS A 66 2.02 7.10 1.39
CA HIS A 66 3.12 7.96 0.94
C HIS A 66 4.01 7.29 -0.11
N GLU A 67 4.06 5.97 -0.12
CA GLU A 67 4.92 5.20 -1.02
C GLU A 67 4.10 4.17 -1.80
N ASN A 68 4.59 3.84 -2.99
CA ASN A 68 3.96 2.85 -3.84
C ASN A 68 4.16 1.41 -3.32
N ILE A 69 3.32 0.47 -3.79
CA ILE A 69 3.40 -0.96 -3.40
C ILE A 69 4.79 -1.56 -3.67
N TYR A 70 5.48 -1.15 -4.74
CA TYR A 70 6.81 -1.65 -5.05
C TYR A 70 7.84 -1.30 -3.97
N HIS A 71 7.86 -0.06 -3.52
CA HIS A 71 8.76 0.35 -2.44
C HIS A 71 8.52 -0.46 -1.17
N TRP A 72 7.26 -0.60 -0.76
CA TRP A 72 6.89 -1.42 0.40
C TRP A 72 7.27 -2.90 0.23
N ALA A 73 7.13 -3.46 -0.97
CA ALA A 73 7.53 -4.82 -1.29
C ALA A 73 9.04 -5.01 -1.19
N MET A 74 9.84 -4.09 -1.73
CA MET A 74 11.30 -4.13 -1.64
C MET A 74 11.77 -3.94 -0.19
N LEU A 75 11.12 -3.06 0.56
CA LEU A 75 11.37 -2.86 1.99
C LEU A 75 11.07 -4.15 2.79
N ALA A 76 10.00 -4.87 2.47
CA ALA A 76 9.68 -6.15 3.11
C ALA A 76 10.69 -7.27 2.77
N LEU A 77 11.25 -7.26 1.56
CA LEU A 77 12.23 -8.27 1.12
C LEU A 77 13.63 -8.03 1.66
N TYR A 78 14.10 -6.79 1.57
CA TYR A 78 15.52 -6.45 1.72
C TYR A 78 15.80 -5.56 2.92
N GLY A 79 14.76 -5.02 3.57
CA GLY A 79 14.87 -4.14 4.72
C GLY A 79 15.15 -2.69 4.34
N GLU A 80 15.35 -1.87 5.37
CA GLU A 80 15.63 -0.44 5.19
C GLU A 80 16.88 -0.21 4.35
N THR A 81 16.89 0.88 3.59
CA THR A 81 18.01 1.26 2.70
C THR A 81 18.35 0.23 1.63
N TYR A 82 17.39 -0.62 1.25
CA TYR A 82 17.61 -1.71 0.29
C TYR A 82 18.30 -1.25 -1.00
N TRP A 83 18.01 -0.04 -1.48
CA TRP A 83 18.58 0.52 -2.71
C TRP A 83 20.10 0.70 -2.67
N LEU A 84 20.72 0.73 -1.48
CA LEU A 84 22.18 0.75 -1.34
C LEU A 84 22.82 -0.61 -1.63
N ILE A 85 22.09 -1.70 -1.40
CA ILE A 85 22.55 -3.08 -1.58
C ILE A 85 22.00 -3.67 -2.91
N HIS A 86 20.80 -3.23 -3.29
CA HIS A 86 20.05 -3.60 -4.48
C HIS A 86 19.73 -2.34 -5.32
N PRO A 87 20.74 -1.69 -5.94
CA PRO A 87 20.52 -0.49 -6.74
C PRO A 87 19.62 -0.74 -7.97
N GLU A 88 19.53 -1.99 -8.44
CA GLU A 88 18.58 -2.40 -9.47
C GLU A 88 17.11 -2.23 -9.06
N CYS A 89 16.83 -2.21 -7.75
CA CYS A 89 15.50 -2.00 -7.18
C CYS A 89 15.22 -0.52 -6.83
N GLU A 90 16.18 0.40 -7.03
CA GLU A 90 15.95 1.82 -6.76
C GLU A 90 14.90 2.41 -7.71
N LYS A 91 14.91 1.96 -8.96
CA LYS A 91 13.97 2.42 -10.00
C LYS A 91 12.80 1.46 -10.13
N LEU A 92 11.62 2.02 -10.34
CA LEU A 92 10.45 1.24 -10.70
C LEU A 92 10.69 0.50 -12.02
N PRO A 93 10.34 -0.81 -12.10
CA PRO A 93 10.35 -1.54 -13.37
C PRO A 93 9.36 -0.92 -14.36
N ASP A 94 9.70 -0.91 -15.66
CA ASP A 94 8.85 -0.34 -16.72
C ASP A 94 7.44 -0.97 -16.78
N SER A 95 7.28 -2.21 -16.30
CA SER A 95 6.00 -2.91 -16.27
C SER A 95 5.15 -2.63 -15.04
N TYR A 96 5.68 -1.90 -14.05
CA TYR A 96 5.06 -1.73 -12.73
C TYR A 96 3.72 -1.00 -12.80
N GLU A 97 3.66 0.15 -13.47
CA GLU A 97 2.43 0.97 -13.57
C GLU A 97 1.28 0.16 -14.16
N LYS A 98 1.54 -0.49 -15.31
CA LYS A 98 0.55 -1.36 -15.94
C LYS A 98 0.17 -2.54 -15.04
N TRP A 99 1.10 -3.11 -14.29
CA TRP A 99 0.79 -4.20 -13.38
C TRP A 99 -0.12 -3.72 -12.23
N VAL A 100 0.20 -2.61 -11.57
CA VAL A 100 -0.56 -2.13 -10.41
C VAL A 100 -1.98 -1.69 -10.80
N GLU A 101 -2.16 -1.04 -11.95
CA GLU A 101 -3.49 -0.71 -12.51
C GLU A 101 -4.33 -1.98 -12.76
N ASN A 102 -3.74 -2.98 -13.41
CA ASN A 102 -4.41 -4.27 -13.63
C ASN A 102 -4.68 -5.00 -12.32
N ALA A 103 -3.83 -4.85 -11.31
CA ALA A 103 -3.99 -5.49 -10.03
C ALA A 103 -5.15 -4.88 -9.24
N LEU A 104 -5.20 -3.55 -9.13
CA LEU A 104 -6.25 -2.81 -8.43
C LEU A 104 -7.61 -2.94 -9.13
N SER A 105 -7.65 -2.95 -10.46
CA SER A 105 -8.91 -3.13 -11.21
C SER A 105 -9.58 -4.49 -10.99
N ARG A 106 -8.83 -5.55 -10.62
CA ARG A 106 -9.45 -6.83 -10.17
C ARG A 106 -10.32 -6.67 -8.94
N HIS A 107 -10.10 -5.61 -8.17
CA HIS A 107 -10.85 -5.25 -6.97
C HIS A 107 -11.79 -4.06 -7.19
N SER A 108 -11.91 -3.56 -8.44
CA SER A 108 -12.66 -2.33 -8.77
C SER A 108 -12.17 -1.09 -8.00
N LEU A 109 -10.85 -1.00 -7.79
CA LEU A 109 -10.19 0.10 -7.09
C LEU A 109 -9.25 0.85 -8.03
N ASP A 110 -9.09 2.15 -7.80
CA ASP A 110 -8.06 2.99 -8.42
C ASP A 110 -6.81 3.10 -7.53
N ASP A 111 -6.98 2.93 -6.21
CA ASP A 111 -5.91 2.91 -5.20
C ASP A 111 -6.36 2.03 -4.01
N CYS A 112 -5.42 1.61 -3.16
CA CYS A 112 -5.70 0.98 -1.88
C CYS A 112 -6.34 1.96 -0.87
N TYR A 113 -6.33 3.26 -1.15
CA TYR A 113 -6.76 4.32 -0.25
C TYR A 113 -7.82 5.21 -0.91
N GLU A 114 -8.89 5.53 -0.18
CA GLU A 114 -9.88 6.53 -0.62
C GLU A 114 -9.93 7.67 0.40
N PHE A 115 -9.59 8.88 -0.03
CA PHE A 115 -9.61 10.08 0.80
C PHE A 115 -10.89 10.87 0.54
N MET A 116 -11.70 11.07 1.58
CA MET A 116 -12.94 11.84 1.52
C MET A 116 -12.83 13.06 2.44
N SER A 117 -12.83 14.26 1.85
CA SER A 117 -12.91 15.49 2.64
C SER A 117 -14.29 15.63 3.29
N LYS A 118 -14.29 16.02 4.57
CA LYS A 118 -15.51 16.32 5.32
C LYS A 118 -15.91 17.78 5.28
N ASN A 119 -15.04 18.64 4.76
CA ASN A 119 -15.33 20.05 4.52
C ASN A 119 -16.17 20.22 3.25
N ASN A 120 -17.44 19.82 3.32
CA ASN A 120 -18.49 20.28 2.42
C ASN A 120 -18.93 21.72 2.76
N ASN A 121 -17.98 22.65 2.88
CA ASN A 121 -18.32 24.06 2.78
C ASN A 121 -18.56 24.39 1.31
N VAL A 122 -19.84 24.30 0.95
CA VAL A 122 -20.51 24.92 -0.18
C VAL A 122 -19.70 26.07 -0.79
N THR A 123 -19.29 25.92 -2.05
CA THR A 123 -19.22 27.04 -2.99
C THR A 123 -20.16 26.79 -4.15
N ASN A 124 -21.46 26.88 -3.84
CA ASN A 124 -22.38 27.54 -4.77
C ASN A 124 -22.28 29.05 -4.50
N LYS A 125 -22.11 29.80 -5.60
CA LYS A 125 -22.00 31.26 -5.77
C LYS A 125 -20.58 31.84 -5.65
N ALA A 126 -20.11 32.68 -6.56
CA ALA A 126 -20.82 33.51 -7.55
C ALA A 126 -20.36 33.27 -8.99
#